data_AF-A0A245ZMK5-F1
#
_entry.id   AF-A0A245ZMK5-F1
#
_cell.length_a   1.000
_cell.length_b   1.000
_cell.length_c   1.000
_cell.angle_alpha   90.00
_cell.angle_beta   90.00
_cell.angle_gamma   90.00
#
_symmetry.space_group_name_H-M   'P 1'
#
loop_
_entity.id
_entity.type
_entity.pdbx_description
1 polymer ?
#
loop_
_entity_poly.entity_id
_entity_poly.type
_entity_poly.pdbx_seq_one_letter_code
_entity_poly.pdbx_strand_id
1 'polypeptide(L)'
;MSLLLACAVAACGQPATDTSANTIAAPVAANGAATAPAPAPAAGEAAALKLSGAADAASIAATLAEAKRQGMSDAKVTAAQSFRITEGGREIATVLTGEGKMPDATFAGCFVALRTGDNVELIPTLGYGDYEAQTCGGPTAVAILSSGDPVRFGMTFHSYSQDAEETVPMVVTWSRGDGSLLIDTELSTKAANSGIKTVAGMRPLVR
;
A
#
# COMPACT_ATOMS: atom_id res chain seq x y z
N MET A 1 14.59 -29.11 35.06
CA MET A 1 13.28 -29.77 35.25
C MET A 1 12.75 -30.12 33.87
N SER A 2 12.91 -31.40 33.51
CA SER A 2 12.36 -32.00 32.32
C SER A 2 10.86 -32.21 32.49
N LEU A 3 10.06 -31.90 31.46
CA LEU A 3 8.84 -32.66 31.20
C LEU A 3 8.51 -32.59 29.70
N LEU A 4 8.72 -33.76 29.07
CA LEU A 4 8.21 -34.15 27.77
C LEU A 4 6.68 -34.29 27.84
N LEU A 5 5.96 -33.91 26.78
CA LEU A 5 4.75 -34.63 26.40
C LEU A 5 4.58 -34.59 24.87
N ALA A 6 4.68 -35.77 24.28
CA ALA A 6 4.37 -36.07 22.89
C ALA A 6 2.94 -36.63 22.80
N CYS A 7 2.23 -36.31 21.73
CA CYS A 7 1.14 -37.13 21.21
C CYS A 7 1.18 -37.11 19.68
N ALA A 8 1.31 -38.29 19.09
CA ALA A 8 1.19 -38.60 17.68
C ALA A 8 -0.19 -39.25 17.40
N VAL A 9 -0.32 -39.83 16.21
CA VAL A 9 -1.43 -40.64 15.62
C VAL A 9 -2.40 -39.77 14.79
N ALA A 10 -2.25 -39.64 13.46
CA ALA A 10 -2.40 -40.61 12.35
C ALA A 10 -3.86 -40.89 11.95
N ALA A 11 -4.20 -40.59 10.69
CA ALA A 11 -5.24 -41.30 9.94
C ALA A 11 -4.96 -41.20 8.44
N CYS A 12 -4.98 -42.38 7.80
CA CYS A 12 -4.66 -42.67 6.41
C CYS A 12 -5.91 -42.68 5.52
N GLY A 13 -5.67 -42.52 4.20
CA GLY A 13 -6.39 -43.21 3.12
C GLY A 13 -7.65 -42.51 2.60
N GLN A 14 -8.02 -42.56 1.32
CA GLN A 14 -7.44 -43.10 0.09
C GLN A 14 -8.24 -42.46 -1.08
N PRO A 15 -7.73 -42.46 -2.33
CA PRO A 15 -8.45 -41.96 -3.50
C PRO A 15 -9.37 -43.03 -4.08
N ALA A 16 -10.51 -42.63 -4.66
CA ALA A 16 -11.35 -43.50 -5.50
C ALA A 16 -11.17 -43.13 -6.97
N THR A 17 -10.56 -44.06 -7.72
CA THR A 17 -10.68 -44.28 -9.16
C THR A 17 -12.06 -44.87 -9.48
N ASP A 18 -12.68 -44.42 -10.58
CA ASP A 18 -13.28 -45.26 -11.65
C ASP A 18 -14.00 -44.35 -12.66
N THR A 19 -13.56 -44.29 -13.92
CA THR A 19 -13.87 -45.21 -15.04
C THR A 19 -15.10 -44.76 -15.85
N SER A 20 -14.76 -44.12 -16.98
CA SER A 20 -15.30 -44.30 -18.33
C SER A 20 -16.74 -44.78 -18.53
N ALA A 21 -17.56 -43.92 -19.13
CA ALA A 21 -18.59 -44.34 -20.09
C ALA A 21 -18.49 -43.47 -21.34
N ASN A 22 -17.95 -44.10 -22.39
CA ASN A 22 -17.83 -43.61 -23.74
C ASN A 22 -19.18 -43.82 -24.44
N THR A 23 -19.89 -42.74 -24.79
CA THR A 23 -21.06 -42.81 -25.65
C THR A 23 -20.77 -42.02 -26.91
N ILE A 24 -20.52 -42.74 -28.00
CA ILE A 24 -20.34 -42.20 -29.35
C ILE A 24 -21.73 -41.78 -29.85
N ALA A 25 -21.98 -40.48 -29.93
CA ALA A 25 -23.12 -39.90 -30.63
C ALA A 25 -22.71 -39.56 -32.09
N ALA A 26 -23.60 -39.88 -33.02
CA ALA A 26 -23.46 -39.70 -34.46
C ALA A 26 -23.29 -38.21 -34.87
N PRO A 27 -22.63 -37.92 -36.01
CA PRO A 27 -22.40 -36.56 -36.46
C PRO A 27 -23.68 -35.93 -37.01
N VAL A 28 -24.18 -34.91 -36.33
CA VAL A 28 -25.20 -34.00 -36.89
C VAL A 28 -24.46 -32.91 -37.66
N ALA A 29 -24.69 -32.84 -38.97
CA ALA A 29 -24.15 -31.80 -39.82
C ALA A 29 -24.73 -30.44 -39.42
N ALA A 30 -23.95 -29.64 -38.69
CA ALA A 30 -24.25 -28.24 -38.41
C ALA A 30 -23.72 -27.38 -39.55
N ASN A 31 -24.62 -26.72 -40.27
CA ASN A 31 -24.30 -25.58 -41.14
C ASN A 31 -23.77 -24.42 -40.26
N GLY A 32 -22.47 -24.43 -39.98
CA GLY A 32 -21.78 -23.32 -39.35
C GLY A 32 -21.48 -22.25 -40.38
N ALA A 33 -22.32 -21.21 -40.43
CA ALA A 33 -21.90 -19.95 -41.01
C ALA A 33 -20.65 -19.49 -40.24
N ALA A 34 -19.53 -19.32 -40.96
CA ALA A 34 -18.29 -18.83 -40.38
C ALA A 34 -18.52 -17.42 -39.82
N THR A 35 -18.75 -17.31 -38.52
CA THR A 35 -18.66 -16.06 -37.79
C THR A 35 -17.21 -15.59 -37.92
N ALA A 36 -17.02 -14.42 -38.53
CA ALA A 36 -15.73 -13.77 -38.60
C ALA A 36 -15.09 -13.75 -37.20
N PRO A 37 -13.77 -14.00 -37.08
CA PRO A 37 -13.10 -13.91 -35.79
C PRO A 37 -13.37 -12.55 -35.17
N ALA A 38 -13.79 -12.54 -33.91
CA ALA A 38 -13.96 -11.32 -33.15
C ALA A 38 -12.65 -10.49 -33.25
N PRO A 39 -12.74 -9.17 -33.45
CA PRO A 39 -11.57 -8.32 -33.47
C PRO A 39 -10.78 -8.55 -32.17
N ALA A 40 -9.47 -8.77 -32.31
CA ALA A 40 -8.56 -8.88 -31.17
C ALA A 40 -8.77 -7.67 -30.24
N PRO A 41 -8.79 -7.86 -28.91
CA PRO A 41 -8.89 -6.74 -27.99
C PRO A 41 -7.79 -5.76 -28.33
N ALA A 42 -8.16 -4.49 -28.54
CA ALA A 42 -7.22 -3.41 -28.75
C ALA A 42 -6.16 -3.47 -27.65
N ALA A 43 -4.90 -3.28 -28.03
CA ALA A 43 -3.78 -3.19 -27.09
C ALA A 43 -4.20 -2.26 -25.93
N GLY A 44 -4.42 -2.87 -24.76
CA GLY A 44 -5.05 -2.20 -23.63
C GLY A 44 -4.19 -1.02 -23.21
N GLU A 45 -4.83 0.13 -22.96
CA GLU A 45 -4.21 1.18 -22.16
C GLU A 45 -3.60 0.54 -20.92
N ALA A 46 -2.33 0.83 -20.66
CA ALA A 46 -1.68 0.44 -19.41
C ALA A 46 -2.61 0.88 -18.27
N ALA A 47 -3.11 -0.10 -17.53
CA ALA A 47 -4.18 0.17 -16.59
C ALA A 47 -3.69 1.17 -15.54
N ALA A 48 -4.38 2.29 -15.39
CA ALA A 48 -3.95 3.34 -14.47
C ALA A 48 -3.97 2.85 -13.01
N LEU A 49 -2.93 3.25 -12.27
CA LEU A 49 -2.82 3.02 -10.83
C LEU A 49 -3.92 3.78 -10.08
N LYS A 50 -4.56 3.14 -9.09
CA LYS A 50 -5.65 3.74 -8.31
C LYS A 50 -5.51 3.42 -6.83
N LEU A 51 -5.92 4.36 -5.98
CA LEU A 51 -6.24 4.07 -4.58
C LEU A 51 -7.66 3.50 -4.52
N SER A 52 -7.85 2.35 -3.88
CA SER A 52 -9.12 1.60 -3.92
C SER A 52 -9.49 1.02 -2.56
N GLY A 53 -10.50 1.61 -1.92
CA GLY A 53 -10.99 1.15 -0.63
C GLY A 53 -9.96 1.25 0.50
N ALA A 54 -10.41 0.97 1.72
CA ALA A 54 -9.54 1.00 2.89
C ALA A 54 -8.52 -0.15 2.89
N ALA A 55 -7.37 0.07 3.53
CA ALA A 55 -6.43 -0.99 3.88
C ALA A 55 -7.13 -2.08 4.73
N ASP A 56 -6.81 -3.34 4.47
CA ASP A 56 -7.35 -4.45 5.24
C ASP A 56 -6.65 -4.64 6.60
N ALA A 57 -7.29 -5.42 7.48
CA ALA A 57 -6.78 -5.69 8.82
C ALA A 57 -5.41 -6.41 8.81
N ALA A 58 -5.13 -7.24 7.80
CA ALA A 58 -3.86 -7.94 7.69
C ALA A 58 -2.71 -6.96 7.37
N SER A 59 -2.96 -6.01 6.48
CA SER A 59 -2.01 -4.96 6.11
C SER A 59 -1.75 -4.01 7.27
N ILE A 60 -2.79 -3.65 8.03
CA ILE A 60 -2.68 -2.87 9.26
C ILE A 60 -1.83 -3.63 10.29
N ALA A 61 -2.14 -4.91 10.55
CA ALA A 61 -1.40 -5.71 11.52
C ALA A 61 0.08 -5.88 11.14
N ALA A 62 0.37 -6.15 9.85
CA ALA A 62 1.74 -6.24 9.34
C ALA A 62 2.51 -4.92 9.53
N THR A 63 1.85 -3.79 9.28
CA THR A 63 2.44 -2.45 9.46
C THR A 63 2.75 -2.16 10.92
N LEU A 64 1.86 -2.53 11.84
CA LEU A 64 2.10 -2.36 13.28
C LEU A 64 3.20 -3.29 13.81
N ALA A 65 3.30 -4.50 13.26
CA ALA A 65 4.40 -5.41 13.56
C ALA A 65 5.74 -4.83 13.08
N GLU A 66 5.76 -4.23 11.89
CA GLU A 66 6.93 -3.54 11.35
C GLU A 66 7.32 -2.31 12.17
N ALA A 67 6.35 -1.45 12.51
CA ALA A 67 6.57 -0.30 13.39
C ALA A 67 7.21 -0.73 14.72
N LYS A 68 6.69 -1.80 15.33
CA LYS A 68 7.26 -2.38 16.56
C LYS A 68 8.68 -2.92 16.34
N ARG A 69 8.95 -3.56 15.20
CA ARG A 69 10.30 -4.04 14.83
C ARG A 69 11.31 -2.89 14.72
N GLN A 70 10.87 -1.74 14.22
CA GLN A 70 11.66 -0.51 14.18
C GLN A 70 11.71 0.24 15.54
N GLY A 71 11.12 -0.33 16.59
CA GLY A 71 11.14 0.22 17.94
C GLY A 71 10.11 1.34 18.19
N MET A 72 9.18 1.57 17.26
CA MET A 72 8.11 2.55 17.46
C MET A 72 7.13 2.07 18.53
N SER A 73 6.81 2.95 19.50
CA SER A 73 5.76 2.70 20.51
C SER A 73 4.46 3.41 20.14
N ASP A 74 3.35 2.92 20.68
CA ASP A 74 2.02 3.52 20.52
C ASP A 74 1.58 3.72 19.06
N ALA A 75 2.16 2.92 18.16
CA ALA A 75 1.89 3.00 16.73
C ALA A 75 0.42 2.72 16.43
N LYS A 76 -0.18 3.58 15.61
CA LYS A 76 -1.56 3.47 15.14
C LYS A 76 -1.60 3.79 13.66
N VAL A 77 -2.36 2.99 12.91
CA VAL A 77 -2.64 3.25 11.50
C VAL A 77 -3.94 4.05 11.38
N THR A 78 -3.89 5.14 10.62
CA THR A 78 -5.07 5.93 10.27
C THR A 78 -5.76 5.28 9.08
N ALA A 79 -6.71 4.39 9.37
CA ALA A 79 -7.43 3.61 8.35
C ALA A 79 -8.12 4.49 7.29
N ALA A 80 -8.62 5.68 7.68
CA ALA A 80 -9.25 6.63 6.77
C ALA A 80 -8.27 7.22 5.72
N GLN A 81 -6.97 7.14 5.98
CA GLN A 81 -5.90 7.63 5.10
C GLN A 81 -4.96 6.49 4.66
N SER A 82 -5.46 5.27 4.66
CA SER A 82 -4.74 4.06 4.26
C SER A 82 -5.55 3.31 3.22
N PHE A 83 -4.94 3.00 2.08
CA PHE A 83 -5.66 2.56 0.89
C PHE A 83 -4.94 1.41 0.20
N ARG A 84 -5.72 0.46 -0.34
CA ARG A 84 -5.15 -0.50 -1.30
C ARG A 84 -4.82 0.21 -2.59
N ILE A 85 -3.81 -0.27 -3.27
CA ILE A 85 -3.36 0.22 -4.56
C ILE A 85 -3.67 -0.84 -5.60
N THR A 86 -4.45 -0.47 -6.62
CA THR A 86 -4.84 -1.38 -7.70
C THR A 86 -4.33 -0.92 -9.05
N GLU A 87 -4.02 -1.89 -9.89
CA GLU A 87 -3.64 -1.73 -11.29
C GLU A 87 -4.40 -2.78 -12.10
N GLY A 88 -5.20 -2.34 -13.07
CA GLY A 88 -6.06 -3.26 -13.84
C GLY A 88 -7.08 -4.02 -12.98
N GLY A 89 -7.49 -3.44 -11.85
CA GLY A 89 -8.41 -4.07 -10.88
C GLY A 89 -7.75 -5.10 -9.96
N ARG A 90 -6.45 -5.39 -10.14
CA ARG A 90 -5.68 -6.26 -9.25
C ARG A 90 -4.97 -5.42 -8.19
N GLU A 91 -5.05 -5.82 -6.93
CA GLU A 91 -4.25 -5.21 -5.88
C GLU A 91 -2.76 -5.51 -6.10
N ILE A 92 -1.94 -4.46 -6.06
CA ILE A 92 -0.48 -4.58 -6.22
C ILE A 92 0.29 -4.20 -4.97
N ALA A 93 -0.29 -3.37 -4.10
CA ALA A 93 0.28 -2.93 -2.84
C ALA A 93 -0.80 -2.30 -1.96
N THR A 94 -0.48 -1.95 -0.73
CA THR A 94 -1.30 -1.12 0.15
C THR A 94 -0.44 -0.01 0.73
N VAL A 95 -0.88 1.25 0.60
CA VAL A 95 -0.26 2.40 1.28
C VAL A 95 -0.96 2.62 2.61
N LEU A 96 -0.19 2.75 3.68
CA LEU A 96 -0.69 2.98 5.02
C LEU A 96 -0.04 4.24 5.58
N THR A 97 -0.82 4.99 6.34
CA THR A 97 -0.33 6.16 7.07
C THR A 97 -0.75 6.07 8.51
N GLY A 98 0.03 6.67 9.39
CA GLY A 98 -0.24 6.57 10.81
C GLY A 98 0.64 7.47 11.65
N GLU A 99 0.58 7.23 12.95
CA GLU A 99 1.30 7.97 13.97
C GLU A 99 1.87 7.00 15.01
N GLY A 100 2.96 7.39 15.66
CA GLY A 100 3.58 6.63 16.72
C GLY A 100 4.83 7.33 17.24
N LYS A 101 5.33 6.89 18.39
CA LYS A 101 6.52 7.47 19.01
C LYS A 101 7.76 6.71 18.57
N MET A 102 8.69 7.40 17.90
CA MET A 102 9.97 6.82 17.48
C MET A 102 10.88 6.58 18.71
N PRO A 103 11.82 5.61 18.65
CA PRO A 103 12.70 5.25 19.78
C PRO A 103 13.39 6.43 20.48
N ASP A 104 13.76 7.46 19.70
CA ASP A 104 14.51 8.63 20.18
C ASP A 104 13.69 9.93 20.12
N ALA A 105 12.41 9.86 19.74
CA ALA A 105 11.59 11.06 19.61
C ALA A 105 10.98 11.48 20.96
N THR A 106 11.03 12.78 21.22
CA THR A 106 10.34 13.37 22.39
C THR A 106 8.82 13.36 22.18
N PHE A 107 8.38 13.67 20.96
CA PHE A 107 6.97 13.76 20.57
C PHE A 107 6.56 12.61 19.66
N ALA A 108 5.25 12.41 19.50
CA ALA A 108 4.74 11.48 18.51
C ALA A 108 5.07 11.97 17.10
N GLY A 109 5.55 11.06 16.27
CA GLY A 109 5.79 11.28 14.85
C GLY A 109 4.69 10.64 13.99
N CYS A 110 4.69 11.02 12.72
CA CYS A 110 3.90 10.37 11.69
C CYS A 110 4.79 9.34 10.98
N PHE A 111 4.16 8.38 10.33
CA PHE A 111 4.87 7.47 9.42
C PHE A 111 4.03 7.18 8.17
N VAL A 112 4.73 6.70 7.17
CA VAL A 112 4.14 6.13 5.96
C VAL A 112 4.71 4.74 5.79
N ALA A 113 3.84 3.80 5.43
CA ALA A 113 4.25 2.45 5.10
C ALA A 113 3.65 2.03 3.77
N LEU A 114 4.35 1.11 3.12
CA LEU A 114 3.89 0.45 1.92
C LEU A 114 4.05 -1.06 2.11
N ARG A 115 2.94 -1.78 1.98
CA ARG A 115 2.94 -3.24 1.97
C ARG A 115 2.85 -3.76 0.55
N THR A 116 3.79 -4.62 0.17
CA THR A 116 3.79 -5.34 -1.11
C THR A 116 3.96 -6.84 -0.84
N GLY A 117 2.88 -7.60 -0.97
CA GLY A 117 2.86 -9.00 -0.53
C GLY A 117 3.12 -9.11 0.98
N ASP A 118 4.19 -9.81 1.37
CA ASP A 118 4.59 -9.98 2.77
C ASP A 118 5.59 -8.92 3.25
N ASN A 119 6.12 -8.10 2.33
CA ASN A 119 7.08 -7.07 2.67
C ASN A 119 6.36 -5.80 3.10
N VAL A 120 6.85 -5.17 4.17
CA VAL A 120 6.41 -3.85 4.63
C VAL A 120 7.63 -2.96 4.68
N GLU A 121 7.62 -1.91 3.87
CA GLU A 121 8.56 -0.80 3.98
C GLU A 121 7.88 0.31 4.77
N LEU A 122 8.49 0.79 5.85
CA LEU A 122 7.93 1.84 6.70
C LEU A 122 9.01 2.90 6.92
N ILE A 123 8.65 4.15 6.66
CA ILE A 123 9.50 5.31 6.89
C ILE A 123 8.83 6.29 7.86
N PRO A 124 9.58 6.80 8.86
CA PRO A 124 9.21 7.99 9.61
C PRO A 124 9.01 9.20 8.70
N THR A 125 8.09 10.10 9.06
CA THR A 125 7.89 11.37 8.35
C THR A 125 7.99 12.56 9.30
N LEU A 126 6.87 13.20 9.68
CA LEU A 126 6.87 14.28 10.65
C LEU A 126 7.28 13.81 12.04
N GLY A 127 7.99 14.65 12.80
CA GLY A 127 8.43 14.34 14.15
C GLY A 127 9.68 13.46 14.22
N TYR A 128 10.41 13.32 13.11
CA TYR A 128 11.67 12.57 13.05
C TYR A 128 12.64 13.16 12.01
N GLY A 129 13.95 13.06 12.27
CA GLY A 129 15.00 13.53 11.36
C GLY A 129 14.88 15.02 11.04
N ASP A 130 14.90 15.37 9.76
CA ASP A 130 14.77 16.76 9.27
C ASP A 130 13.42 17.43 9.64
N TYR A 131 12.45 16.66 10.14
CA TYR A 131 11.12 17.11 10.54
C TYR A 131 10.86 16.95 12.05
N GLU A 132 11.90 16.79 12.87
CA GLU A 132 11.78 16.52 14.32
C GLU A 132 11.14 17.64 15.14
N ALA A 133 11.23 18.89 14.68
CA ALA A 133 10.72 20.05 15.41
C ALA A 133 9.19 20.12 15.47
N GLN A 134 8.50 19.22 14.77
CA GLN A 134 7.07 19.24 14.56
C GLN A 134 6.40 18.02 15.20
N THR A 135 5.37 18.25 16.01
CA THR A 135 4.56 17.14 16.54
C THR A 135 3.53 16.73 15.50
N CYS A 136 3.52 15.45 15.15
CA CYS A 136 2.51 14.88 14.26
C CYS A 136 1.12 14.95 14.91
N GLY A 137 0.15 15.51 14.18
CA GLY A 137 -1.28 15.44 14.49
C GLY A 137 -2.06 14.44 13.64
N GLY A 138 -1.34 13.60 12.89
CA GLY A 138 -1.89 12.55 12.05
C GLY A 138 -2.02 12.94 10.56
N PRO A 139 -2.11 11.94 9.66
CA PRO A 139 -2.34 12.15 8.24
C PRO A 139 -3.76 12.65 7.98
N THR A 140 -3.90 13.63 7.07
CA THR A 140 -5.19 14.24 6.70
C THR A 140 -5.62 13.94 5.27
N ALA A 141 -4.68 13.64 4.37
CA ALA A 141 -4.98 13.21 3.01
C ALA A 141 -3.83 12.39 2.41
N VAL A 142 -4.18 11.46 1.52
CA VAL A 142 -3.24 10.72 0.65
C VAL A 142 -3.81 10.64 -0.76
N ALA A 143 -2.99 10.89 -1.78
CA ALA A 143 -3.33 10.55 -3.16
C ALA A 143 -2.11 10.17 -3.99
N ILE A 144 -2.34 9.46 -5.10
CA ILE A 144 -1.32 9.27 -6.14
C ILE A 144 -1.17 10.61 -6.90
N LEU A 145 0.07 11.10 -6.99
CA LEU A 145 0.45 12.28 -7.77
C LEU A 145 0.93 11.89 -9.17
N SER A 146 1.70 10.80 -9.27
CA SER A 146 2.18 10.23 -10.54
C SER A 146 2.27 8.72 -10.43
N SER A 147 1.88 8.00 -11.49
CA SER A 147 1.91 6.54 -11.60
C SER A 147 3.10 6.00 -12.39
N GLY A 148 4.10 6.85 -12.68
CA GLY A 148 5.34 6.43 -13.33
C GLY A 148 6.23 5.58 -12.42
N ASP A 149 7.50 5.44 -12.80
CA ASP A 149 8.53 4.84 -11.95
C ASP A 149 9.59 5.91 -11.62
N PRO A 150 9.70 6.36 -10.35
CA PRO A 150 8.92 5.91 -9.19
C PRO A 150 7.47 6.43 -9.19
N VAL A 151 6.58 5.67 -8.54
CA VAL A 151 5.23 6.13 -8.18
C VAL A 151 5.39 7.21 -7.12
N ARG A 152 4.63 8.31 -7.24
CA ARG A 152 4.66 9.39 -6.25
C ARG A 152 3.33 9.49 -5.53
N PHE A 153 3.38 9.44 -4.20
CA PHE A 153 2.25 9.74 -3.34
C PHE A 153 2.41 11.13 -2.76
N GLY A 154 1.32 11.89 -2.76
CA GLY A 154 1.22 13.16 -2.07
C GLY A 154 0.38 12.96 -0.82
N MET A 155 0.92 13.41 0.30
CA MET A 155 0.29 13.31 1.60
C MET A 155 0.25 14.68 2.27
N THR A 156 -0.77 14.90 3.08
CA THR A 156 -0.78 16.03 4.00
C THR A 156 -0.93 15.51 5.41
N PHE A 157 -0.21 16.15 6.32
CA PHE A 157 -0.25 15.83 7.73
C PHE A 157 -0.67 17.06 8.51
N HIS A 158 -1.39 16.83 9.59
CA HIS A 158 -1.57 17.82 10.62
C HIS A 158 -0.30 17.93 11.46
N SER A 159 0.09 19.14 11.84
CA SER A 159 1.30 19.40 12.62
C SER A 159 1.02 20.43 13.70
N TYR A 160 1.57 20.19 14.88
CA TYR A 160 1.47 21.07 16.05
C TYR A 160 2.86 21.54 16.46
N SER A 161 2.96 22.84 16.74
CA SER A 161 4.08 23.49 17.40
C SER A 161 3.58 24.40 18.52
N GLN A 162 4.48 24.98 19.33
CA GLN A 162 4.08 25.93 20.37
C GLN A 162 3.45 27.21 19.78
N ASP A 163 3.85 27.57 18.56
CA ASP A 163 3.50 28.86 17.95
C ASP A 163 2.37 28.75 16.93
N ALA A 164 2.16 27.56 16.36
CA ALA A 164 1.19 27.36 15.28
C ALA A 164 0.73 25.91 15.13
N GLU A 165 -0.48 25.79 14.59
CA GLU A 165 -1.03 24.59 13.97
C GLU A 165 -0.91 24.74 12.46
N GLU A 166 -0.38 23.73 11.79
CA GLU A 166 -0.24 23.78 10.33
C GLU A 166 -0.51 22.44 9.64
N THR A 167 -0.80 22.53 8.34
CA THR A 167 -0.79 21.37 7.46
C THR A 167 0.56 21.29 6.75
N VAL A 168 1.20 20.13 6.78
CA VAL A 168 2.50 19.90 6.13
C VAL A 168 2.30 19.02 4.91
N PRO A 169 2.65 19.48 3.71
CA PRO A 169 2.68 18.65 2.52
C PRO A 169 3.93 17.77 2.52
N MET A 170 3.78 16.53 2.07
CA MET A 170 4.90 15.62 1.85
C MET A 170 4.68 14.80 0.60
N VAL A 171 5.76 14.57 -0.15
CA VAL A 171 5.79 13.68 -1.31
C VAL A 171 6.67 12.50 -0.97
N VAL A 172 6.15 11.29 -1.20
CA VAL A 172 6.86 10.03 -0.98
C VAL A 172 6.92 9.28 -2.31
N THR A 173 8.08 8.72 -2.64
CA THR A 173 8.32 7.90 -3.82
C THR A 173 8.27 6.42 -3.46
N TRP A 174 7.69 5.62 -4.35
CA TRP A 174 7.77 4.18 -4.33
C TRP A 174 8.38 3.68 -5.64
N SER A 175 9.56 3.07 -5.56
CA SER A 175 10.18 2.37 -6.67
C SER A 175 9.58 0.97 -6.81
N ARG A 176 8.98 0.68 -7.97
CA ARG A 176 8.35 -0.64 -8.18
C ARG A 176 9.36 -1.74 -8.43
N GLY A 177 10.59 -1.39 -8.82
CA GLY A 177 11.65 -2.34 -9.13
C GLY A 177 12.24 -3.02 -7.91
N ASP A 178 12.52 -2.24 -6.86
CA ASP A 178 13.14 -2.74 -5.62
C ASP A 178 12.24 -2.64 -4.39
N GLY A 179 11.05 -2.03 -4.52
CA GLY A 179 10.10 -1.86 -3.43
C GLY A 179 10.46 -0.73 -2.47
N SER A 180 11.49 0.06 -2.74
CA SER A 180 11.94 1.13 -1.84
C SER A 180 10.90 2.25 -1.72
N LEU A 181 10.76 2.76 -0.50
CA LEU A 181 9.87 3.87 -0.14
C LEU A 181 10.73 4.98 0.45
N LEU A 182 10.71 6.18 -0.14
CA LEU A 182 11.57 7.29 0.27
C LEU A 182 10.80 8.61 0.27
N ILE A 183 11.19 9.55 1.13
CA ILE A 183 10.69 10.93 1.04
C ILE A 183 11.36 11.61 -0.16
N ASP A 184 10.57 12.22 -1.02
CA ASP A 184 11.05 13.14 -2.06
C ASP A 184 11.26 14.51 -1.40
N THR A 185 12.45 14.72 -0.81
CA THR A 185 12.76 15.93 -0.04
C THR A 185 12.63 17.18 -0.89
N GLU A 186 13.06 17.14 -2.15
CA GLU A 186 12.99 18.29 -3.05
C GLU A 186 11.54 18.72 -3.29
N LEU A 187 10.65 17.79 -3.66
CA LEU A 187 9.24 18.12 -3.90
C LEU A 187 8.50 18.48 -2.61
N SER A 188 8.82 17.82 -1.48
CA SER A 188 8.23 18.13 -0.19
C SER A 188 8.59 19.55 0.26
N THR A 189 9.87 19.93 0.18
CA THR A 189 10.33 21.29 0.47
C THR A 189 9.74 22.31 -0.49
N LYS A 190 9.68 22.00 -1.80
CA LYS A 190 9.05 22.88 -2.79
C LYS A 190 7.57 23.11 -2.47
N ALA A 191 6.84 22.06 -2.08
CA ALA A 191 5.44 22.16 -1.69
C ALA A 191 5.27 23.03 -0.43
N ALA A 192 6.09 22.79 0.60
CA ALA A 192 6.07 23.56 1.84
C ALA A 192 6.37 25.05 1.60
N ASN A 193 7.45 25.36 0.86
CA ASN A 193 7.86 26.74 0.54
C ASN A 193 6.85 27.48 -0.36
N SER A 194 6.05 26.73 -1.13
CA SER A 194 4.98 27.30 -1.96
C SER A 194 3.66 27.47 -1.19
N GLY A 195 3.64 27.18 0.11
CA GLY A 195 2.44 27.26 0.94
C GLY A 195 1.35 26.26 0.54
N ILE A 196 1.70 25.16 -0.13
CA ILE A 196 0.73 24.14 -0.55
C ILE A 196 0.25 23.37 0.67
N LYS A 197 -1.07 23.35 0.89
CA LYS A 197 -1.70 22.64 2.02
C LYS A 197 -2.63 21.50 1.58
N THR A 198 -2.65 21.15 0.29
CA THR A 198 -3.53 20.09 -0.25
C THR A 198 -2.81 19.22 -1.25
N VAL A 199 -3.24 17.95 -1.37
CA VAL A 199 -2.70 17.02 -2.37
C VAL A 199 -3.00 17.47 -3.80
N ALA A 200 -4.15 18.12 -4.04
CA ALA A 200 -4.46 18.72 -5.33
C ALA A 200 -3.45 19.81 -5.72
N GLY A 201 -3.02 20.63 -4.76
CA GLY A 201 -2.00 21.66 -4.95
C GLY A 201 -0.60 21.10 -5.25
N MET A 202 -0.30 19.86 -4.85
CA MET A 202 0.99 19.20 -5.14
C MET A 202 1.06 18.62 -6.57
N ARG A 203 -0.08 18.32 -7.21
CA ARG A 203 -0.10 17.69 -8.54
C ARG A 203 0.68 18.43 -9.63
N PRO A 204 0.68 19.77 -9.69
CA PRO A 204 1.49 20.50 -10.67
C PRO A 204 3.00 20.35 -10.47
N LEU A 205 3.48 19.89 -9.30
CA LEU A 205 4.90 19.79 -9.00
C LEU A 205 5.57 18.55 -9.60
N VAL A 206 4.78 17.53 -9.96
CA VAL A 206 5.26 16.22 -10.47
C VAL A 206 5.05 16.03 -11.98
N ARG A 207 4.65 17.10 -12.68
CA ARG A 207 4.38 17.09 -14.12
C ARG A 207 5.58 17.57 -14.92
#